data_AF-A0A9D6V6T1-F1
#
_entry.id   AF-A0A9D6V6T1-F1
#
_cell.length_a   1.000
_cell.length_b   1.000
_cell.length_c   1.000
_cell.angle_alpha   90.00
_cell.angle_beta   90.00
_cell.angle_gamma   90.00
#
_symmetry.space_group_name_H-M   'P 1'
#
loop_
_entity.id
_entity.type
_entity.pdbx_description
1 polymer ?
#
loop_
_entity_poly.entity_id
_entity_poly.type
_entity_poly.pdbx_seq_one_letter_code
_entity_poly.pdbx_strand_id
1 'polypeptide(L)'
;FGQSMTPFGIDALDRALSVLFQVKGDFIPDFRLIDYLVTVLSTDESPALDGRLGNAERLKKDLTDLGVFDEKMSVYMLYRLREFSTVGFSGFEGRHYSLFESLGDDMGNAGSLQTLITALAFKLVLQGTVTHSHIPDNPFVESERRQIFFGSAIGLPTFFILSNTENLFMKRIIERTRGVRYSHRYPGYLRVYNRQYLLALMGFLTEQAADLIEMLKLENTMQDLARRLERPEEYSVAQKLTRGIAREAGVKSPMSVEAESLNMASERYYRTVVRKRHIVEGLGFLSEDLRSMDSGLTVAGEDCSRAVSYSIHDLGAGEFLERVRDEVIEEKASLETLKRLIDLTLISIHVDTAQASNRPGRANIDESYSAPICGEGNW
;
A
#
# COMPACT_ATOMS: atom_id res chain seq x y z
N PHE A 1 -18.98 40.46 19.82
CA PHE A 1 -18.42 39.10 19.96
C PHE A 1 -19.26 38.17 19.10
N GLY A 2 -18.67 37.48 18.13
CA GLY A 2 -19.43 36.65 17.17
C GLY A 2 -19.26 37.02 15.69
N GLN A 3 -18.08 37.48 15.27
CA GLN A 3 -17.68 37.37 13.87
C GLN A 3 -16.52 36.38 13.80
N SER A 4 -16.70 35.31 13.03
CA SER A 4 -15.58 34.51 12.56
C SER A 4 -14.74 35.43 11.69
N MET A 5 -13.62 35.93 12.23
CA MET A 5 -12.59 36.48 11.38
C MET A 5 -12.07 35.30 10.56
N THR A 6 -12.31 35.36 9.26
CA THR A 6 -11.78 34.41 8.28
C THR A 6 -10.30 34.14 8.57
N PRO A 7 -9.82 32.88 8.47
CA PRO A 7 -8.47 32.50 8.94
C PRO A 7 -7.34 32.96 8.01
N PHE A 8 -7.65 33.74 6.97
CA PHE A 8 -6.68 34.19 5.98
C PHE A 8 -6.26 35.63 6.27
N GLY A 9 -4.95 35.82 6.46
CA GLY A 9 -4.35 37.13 6.64
C GLY A 9 -4.57 38.01 5.41
N ILE A 10 -4.23 39.30 5.53
CA ILE A 10 -4.17 40.19 4.36
C ILE A 10 -3.03 39.66 3.48
N ASP A 11 -3.33 39.18 2.27
CA ASP A 11 -2.35 38.59 1.34
C ASP A 11 -1.05 39.39 1.19
N ALA A 12 -1.14 40.73 1.25
CA ALA A 12 0.01 41.61 1.16
C ALA A 12 0.92 41.51 2.40
N LEU A 13 0.33 41.35 3.60
CA LEU A 13 1.06 41.12 4.84
C LEU A 13 1.70 39.74 4.83
N ASP A 14 0.98 38.71 4.39
CA ASP A 14 1.51 37.34 4.32
C ASP A 14 2.64 37.24 3.29
N ARG A 15 2.53 37.92 2.14
CA ARG A 15 3.63 38.05 1.16
C ARG A 15 4.82 38.80 1.75
N ALA A 16 4.59 39.90 2.47
CA ALA A 16 5.67 40.66 3.09
C ALA A 16 6.40 39.84 4.16
N LEU A 17 5.66 39.11 5.00
CA LEU A 17 6.22 38.21 6.01
C LEU A 17 6.96 37.03 5.38
N SER A 18 6.39 36.41 4.33
CA SER A 18 7.04 35.32 3.59
C SER A 18 8.36 35.77 2.97
N VAL A 19 8.43 36.97 2.38
CA VAL A 19 9.68 37.53 1.85
C VAL A 19 10.66 37.86 2.97
N LEU A 20 10.21 38.53 4.04
CA LEU A 20 11.06 38.95 5.16
C LEU A 20 11.69 37.75 5.89
N PHE A 21 10.92 36.68 6.09
CA PHE A 21 11.34 35.48 6.80
C PHE A 21 11.75 34.33 5.88
N GLN A 22 11.74 34.55 4.56
CA GLN A 22 11.98 33.52 3.53
C GLN A 22 11.13 32.26 3.73
N VAL A 23 9.90 32.43 4.23
CA VAL A 23 8.97 31.32 4.48
C VAL A 23 8.49 30.82 3.13
N LYS A 24 8.97 29.63 2.75
CA LYS A 24 8.46 28.87 1.62
C LYS A 24 7.34 27.96 2.09
N GLY A 25 6.46 27.56 1.17
CA GLY A 25 5.47 26.51 1.44
C GLY A 25 6.15 25.16 1.74
N ASP A 26 5.41 24.23 2.31
CA ASP A 26 5.90 22.89 2.61
C ASP A 26 5.82 21.95 1.39
N PHE A 27 6.78 21.03 1.30
CA PHE A 27 6.70 19.90 0.37
C PHE A 27 6.29 18.65 1.15
N ILE A 28 5.09 18.15 0.88
CA ILE A 28 4.53 16.96 1.52
C ILE A 28 4.70 15.75 0.58
N PRO A 29 5.55 14.77 0.92
CA PRO A 29 5.80 13.62 0.04
C PRO A 29 4.58 12.72 -0.17
N ASP A 30 3.72 12.59 0.85
CA ASP A 30 2.51 11.76 0.78
C ASP A 30 1.30 12.48 1.38
N PHE A 31 0.69 13.33 0.57
CA PHE A 31 -0.48 14.11 0.96
C PHE A 31 -1.72 13.24 1.23
N ARG A 32 -1.85 12.09 0.57
CA ARG A 32 -3.05 11.24 0.69
C ARG A 32 -3.21 10.66 2.07
N LEU A 33 -2.11 10.33 2.74
CA LEU A 33 -2.14 9.86 4.13
C LEU A 33 -2.61 10.95 5.12
N ILE A 34 -2.63 12.22 4.71
CA ILE A 34 -3.03 13.35 5.55
C ILE A 34 -4.44 13.82 5.22
N ASP A 35 -4.79 13.83 3.94
CA ASP A 35 -6.07 14.33 3.44
C ASP A 35 -7.20 13.32 3.58
N TYR A 36 -6.90 12.03 3.37
CA TYR A 36 -7.89 10.99 3.63
C TYR A 36 -7.95 10.69 5.13
N LEU A 37 -9.16 10.44 5.63
CA LEU A 37 -9.37 9.90 6.97
C LEU A 37 -8.90 8.44 7.02
N VAL A 38 -7.58 8.23 7.07
CA VAL A 38 -6.93 6.90 6.98
C VAL A 38 -7.07 6.09 8.26
N THR A 39 -7.24 6.74 9.41
CA THR A 39 -7.49 6.08 10.70
C THR A 39 -8.41 6.92 11.58
N VAL A 40 -9.38 6.30 12.24
CA VAL A 40 -10.18 6.92 13.31
C VAL A 40 -9.59 6.56 14.67
N LEU A 41 -9.52 7.51 15.61
CA LEU A 41 -9.05 7.23 16.97
C LEU A 41 -10.03 6.25 17.65
N SER A 42 -9.51 5.21 18.29
CA SER A 42 -10.35 4.31 19.08
C SER A 42 -10.84 4.99 20.37
N THR A 43 -11.83 4.40 21.01
CA THR A 43 -12.29 4.79 22.34
C THR A 43 -11.82 3.78 23.38
N ASP A 44 -11.93 4.13 24.67
CA ASP A 44 -11.58 3.21 25.76
C ASP A 44 -12.52 1.98 25.81
N GLU A 45 -13.76 2.13 25.35
CA GLU A 45 -14.76 1.06 25.31
C GLU A 45 -14.68 0.20 24.03
N SER A 46 -14.28 0.82 22.92
CA SER A 46 -14.25 0.19 21.60
C SER A 46 -12.89 0.35 20.93
N PRO A 47 -11.88 -0.48 21.27
CA PRO A 47 -10.59 -0.47 20.59
C PRO A 47 -10.71 -0.83 19.10
N ALA A 48 -9.87 -0.23 18.24
CA ALA A 48 -9.95 -0.48 16.81
C ALA A 48 -9.36 -1.85 16.43
N LEU A 49 -8.46 -2.39 17.27
CA LEU A 49 -7.68 -3.60 17.00
C LEU A 49 -7.62 -4.57 18.21
N ASP A 50 -8.75 -4.81 18.87
CA ASP A 50 -8.87 -5.73 20.03
C ASP A 50 -8.84 -7.24 19.69
N GLY A 51 -8.92 -7.59 18.40
CA GLY A 51 -8.96 -8.98 17.94
C GLY A 51 -10.30 -9.70 18.14
N ARG A 52 -11.35 -8.99 18.61
CA ARG A 52 -12.69 -9.52 18.75
C ARG A 52 -13.50 -9.24 17.49
N LEU A 53 -14.32 -10.20 17.05
CA LEU A 53 -15.19 -10.05 15.87
C LEU A 53 -16.11 -8.81 15.99
N GLY A 54 -16.30 -8.08 14.90
CA GLY A 54 -17.14 -6.88 14.86
C GLY A 54 -16.57 -5.67 15.60
N ASN A 55 -15.27 -5.64 15.89
CA ASN A 55 -14.62 -4.50 16.57
C ASN A 55 -14.77 -3.18 15.81
N ALA A 56 -14.64 -3.22 14.48
CA ALA A 56 -14.85 -2.05 13.64
C ALA A 56 -16.27 -1.50 13.77
N GLU A 57 -17.29 -2.36 13.81
CA GLU A 57 -18.69 -1.93 13.97
C GLU A 57 -18.98 -1.39 15.36
N ARG A 58 -18.40 -1.97 16.42
CA ARG A 58 -18.49 -1.40 17.78
C ARG A 58 -17.89 0.00 17.83
N LEU A 59 -16.70 0.18 17.28
CA LEU A 59 -16.03 1.49 17.24
C LEU A 59 -16.83 2.51 16.41
N LYS A 60 -17.39 2.12 15.26
CA LYS A 60 -18.21 3.02 14.44
C LYS A 60 -19.42 3.53 15.21
N LYS A 61 -20.12 2.62 15.88
CA LYS A 61 -21.28 2.95 16.70
C LYS A 61 -20.91 3.94 17.80
N ASP A 62 -19.86 3.63 18.56
CA ASP A 62 -19.40 4.47 19.66
C ASP A 62 -18.98 5.88 19.17
N LEU A 63 -18.21 5.96 18.08
CA LEU A 63 -17.85 7.25 17.49
C LEU A 63 -19.06 8.02 16.93
N THR A 64 -20.12 7.32 16.53
CA THR A 64 -21.37 7.94 16.07
C THR A 64 -22.18 8.47 17.23
N ASP A 65 -22.26 7.72 18.32
CA ASP A 65 -22.89 8.15 19.58
C ASP A 65 -22.17 9.39 20.16
N LEU A 66 -20.85 9.51 19.94
CA LEU A 66 -20.06 10.71 20.28
C LEU A 66 -20.18 11.87 19.27
N GLY A 67 -20.86 11.68 18.14
CA GLY A 67 -21.00 12.68 17.08
C GLY A 67 -19.71 12.96 16.29
N VAL A 68 -18.75 12.03 16.30
CA VAL A 68 -17.42 12.16 15.68
C VAL A 68 -17.37 11.49 14.30
N PHE A 69 -18.16 10.45 14.07
CA PHE A 69 -18.15 9.63 12.85
C PHE A 69 -19.58 9.23 12.46
N ASP A 70 -19.80 8.81 11.21
CA ASP A 70 -21.09 8.28 10.75
C ASP A 70 -20.96 6.76 10.51
N GLU A 71 -21.86 5.95 11.08
CA GLU A 71 -21.88 4.49 10.94
C GLU A 71 -21.92 4.00 9.48
N LYS A 72 -22.35 4.82 8.51
CA LYS A 72 -22.35 4.46 7.08
C LYS A 72 -20.97 4.65 6.44
N MET A 73 -20.07 5.39 7.09
CA MET A 73 -18.71 5.56 6.59
C MET A 73 -17.88 4.30 6.84
N SER A 74 -17.01 3.99 5.88
CA SER A 74 -16.04 2.90 6.05
C SER A 74 -14.94 3.34 7.02
N VAL A 75 -14.64 2.53 8.03
CA VAL A 75 -13.44 2.71 8.84
C VAL A 75 -12.23 2.35 7.98
N TYR A 76 -11.43 3.36 7.65
CA TYR A 76 -10.16 3.14 7.00
C TYR A 76 -9.15 2.64 8.02
N MET A 77 -8.39 1.64 7.60
CA MET A 77 -7.24 1.11 8.31
C MET A 77 -6.14 0.79 7.30
N LEU A 78 -4.89 0.85 7.74
CA LEU A 78 -3.74 0.45 6.93
C LEU A 78 -3.76 -1.06 6.63
N TYR A 79 -4.32 -1.85 7.55
CA TYR A 79 -4.38 -3.29 7.47
C TYR A 79 -5.67 -3.77 8.14
N ARG A 80 -6.57 -4.41 7.40
CA ARG A 80 -7.89 -4.81 7.90
C ARG A 80 -8.23 -6.26 7.63
N LEU A 81 -9.04 -6.84 8.50
CA LEU A 81 -9.66 -8.14 8.29
C LEU A 81 -10.73 -8.03 7.17
N ARG A 82 -10.72 -9.01 6.27
CA ARG A 82 -11.82 -9.31 5.37
C ARG A 82 -12.66 -10.39 6.01
N GLU A 83 -13.89 -10.05 6.34
CA GLU A 83 -14.83 -10.95 6.99
C GLU A 83 -15.60 -11.76 5.95
N PHE A 84 -15.61 -13.08 6.12
CA PHE A 84 -16.30 -14.00 5.21
C PHE A 84 -17.76 -13.63 4.99
N SER A 85 -18.49 -13.28 6.06
CA SER A 85 -19.90 -12.88 6.01
C SER A 85 -20.17 -11.65 5.14
N THR A 86 -19.16 -10.82 4.92
CA THR A 86 -19.29 -9.53 4.23
C THR A 86 -18.82 -9.60 2.78
N VAL A 87 -17.79 -10.40 2.49
CA VAL A 87 -17.16 -10.44 1.15
C VAL A 87 -17.08 -11.82 0.51
N GLY A 88 -17.52 -12.88 1.20
CA GLY A 88 -17.48 -14.26 0.69
C GLY A 88 -16.13 -14.97 0.87
N PHE A 89 -15.15 -14.34 1.52
CA PHE A 89 -13.87 -14.94 1.88
C PHE A 89 -13.26 -14.31 3.12
N SER A 90 -12.37 -15.04 3.81
CA SER A 90 -11.59 -14.54 4.94
C SER A 90 -10.17 -14.20 4.52
N GLY A 91 -9.63 -13.09 4.97
CA GLY A 91 -8.25 -12.72 4.69
C GLY A 91 -7.88 -11.36 5.30
N PHE A 92 -6.73 -10.83 4.91
CA PHE A 92 -6.33 -9.48 5.29
C PHE A 92 -6.12 -8.62 4.06
N GLU A 93 -6.56 -7.37 4.14
CA GLU A 93 -6.30 -6.34 3.15
C GLU A 93 -5.39 -5.29 3.77
N GLY A 94 -4.16 -5.22 3.28
CA GLY A 94 -3.34 -4.04 3.44
C GLY A 94 -3.62 -3.03 2.33
N ARG A 95 -3.69 -1.76 2.73
CA ARG A 95 -3.98 -0.64 1.83
C ARG A 95 -2.74 0.20 1.65
N HIS A 96 -2.30 0.33 0.40
CA HIS A 96 -1.31 1.31 0.00
C HIS A 96 -2.04 2.56 -0.52
N TYR A 97 -1.83 3.69 0.16
CA TYR A 97 -2.50 4.96 -0.17
C TYR A 97 -1.71 5.78 -1.20
N SER A 98 -0.38 5.61 -1.20
CA SER A 98 0.56 6.29 -2.09
C SER A 98 0.62 5.64 -3.48
N LEU A 99 1.06 6.41 -4.47
CA LEU A 99 1.27 5.92 -5.84
C LEU A 99 2.60 5.16 -5.95
N PHE A 100 2.63 4.14 -6.81
CA PHE A 100 3.85 3.46 -7.21
C PHE A 100 4.37 3.99 -8.56
N GLU A 101 5.68 3.97 -8.75
CA GLU A 101 6.27 4.35 -10.05
C GLU A 101 6.32 3.14 -11.00
N SER A 102 6.50 1.93 -10.46
CA SER A 102 6.45 0.65 -11.17
C SER A 102 5.50 -0.33 -10.46
N LEU A 103 4.70 -1.06 -11.25
CA LEU A 103 3.84 -2.13 -10.76
C LEU A 103 4.67 -3.34 -10.32
N GLY A 104 5.68 -3.74 -11.10
CA GLY A 104 6.54 -4.87 -10.73
C GLY A 104 7.47 -4.55 -9.57
N ASP A 105 8.34 -3.56 -9.78
CA ASP A 105 9.47 -3.31 -8.88
C ASP A 105 9.08 -2.59 -7.59
N ASP A 106 8.00 -1.80 -7.59
CA ASP A 106 7.56 -1.09 -6.39
C ASP A 106 6.29 -1.71 -5.78
N MET A 107 5.20 -1.82 -6.53
CA MET A 107 3.94 -2.38 -6.00
C MET A 107 4.07 -3.88 -5.69
N GLY A 108 4.69 -4.67 -6.57
CA GLY A 108 4.91 -6.09 -6.37
C GLY A 108 5.74 -6.37 -5.12
N ASN A 109 6.86 -5.66 -4.93
CA ASN A 109 7.67 -5.76 -3.72
C ASN A 109 6.91 -5.34 -2.46
N ALA A 110 6.05 -4.31 -2.52
CA ALA A 110 5.21 -3.92 -1.41
C ALA A 110 4.19 -5.02 -1.03
N GLY A 111 3.55 -5.65 -2.02
CA GLY A 111 2.64 -6.78 -1.82
C GLY A 111 3.35 -8.03 -1.26
N SER A 112 4.55 -8.32 -1.73
CA SER A 112 5.40 -9.39 -1.19
C SER A 112 5.79 -9.13 0.27
N LEU A 113 6.19 -7.90 0.60
CA LEU A 113 6.51 -7.53 1.98
C LEU A 113 5.28 -7.62 2.89
N GLN A 114 4.11 -7.21 2.41
CA GLN A 114 2.85 -7.39 3.13
C GLN A 114 2.59 -8.88 3.43
N THR A 115 2.78 -9.75 2.43
CA THR A 115 2.62 -11.21 2.59
C THR A 115 3.58 -11.76 3.65
N LEU A 116 4.84 -11.35 3.61
CA LEU A 116 5.85 -11.73 4.61
C LEU A 116 5.47 -11.28 6.03
N ILE A 117 5.07 -10.01 6.19
CA ILE A 117 4.66 -9.46 7.48
C ILE A 117 3.45 -10.22 8.04
N THR A 118 2.49 -10.57 7.17
CA THR A 118 1.31 -11.35 7.55
C THR A 118 1.70 -12.74 8.03
N ALA A 119 2.54 -13.45 7.27
CA ALA A 119 3.03 -14.77 7.64
C ALA A 119 3.84 -14.73 8.94
N LEU A 120 4.70 -13.72 9.12
CA LEU A 120 5.45 -13.53 10.35
C LEU A 120 4.53 -13.26 11.54
N ALA A 121 3.49 -12.44 11.38
CA ALA A 121 2.53 -12.19 12.45
C ALA A 121 1.87 -13.49 12.92
N PHE A 122 1.43 -14.35 11.99
CA PHE A 122 0.92 -15.67 12.33
C PHE A 122 1.96 -16.54 13.04
N LYS A 123 3.20 -16.58 12.54
CA LYS A 123 4.29 -17.34 13.18
C LYS A 123 4.51 -16.89 14.63
N LEU A 124 4.60 -15.59 14.88
CA LEU A 124 4.82 -15.03 16.21
C LEU A 124 3.66 -15.34 17.17
N VAL A 125 2.42 -15.26 16.67
CA VAL A 125 1.21 -15.60 17.45
C VAL A 125 1.16 -17.08 17.78
N LEU A 126 1.39 -17.96 16.79
CA LEU A 126 1.35 -19.42 16.98
C LEU A 126 2.47 -19.92 17.91
N GLN A 127 3.62 -19.25 17.91
CA GLN A 127 4.71 -19.53 18.86
C GLN A 127 4.46 -18.95 20.26
N GLY A 128 3.44 -18.13 20.45
CA GLY A 128 3.15 -17.43 21.71
C GLY A 128 4.18 -16.37 22.08
N THR A 129 5.08 -15.98 21.17
CA THR A 129 6.12 -14.96 21.41
C THR A 129 5.54 -13.54 21.38
N VAL A 130 4.39 -13.39 20.71
CA VAL A 130 3.55 -12.19 20.71
C VAL A 130 2.13 -12.60 21.02
N THR A 131 1.53 -11.89 21.97
CA THR A 131 0.14 -12.04 22.42
C THR A 131 -0.50 -10.67 22.54
N HIS A 132 -1.80 -10.60 22.81
CA HIS A 132 -2.50 -9.32 22.99
C HIS A 132 -1.86 -8.44 24.08
N SER A 133 -1.35 -9.01 25.18
CA SER A 133 -0.66 -8.24 26.23
C SER A 133 0.65 -7.59 25.79
N HIS A 134 1.24 -8.03 24.67
CA HIS A 134 2.43 -7.41 24.10
C HIS A 134 2.11 -6.19 23.23
N ILE A 135 0.88 -6.08 22.74
CA ILE A 135 0.40 -5.00 21.88
C ILE A 135 -0.99 -4.56 22.39
N PRO A 136 -1.04 -3.82 23.52
CA PRO A 136 -2.31 -3.30 24.01
C PRO A 136 -3.01 -2.42 22.97
N ASP A 137 -4.33 -2.39 23.06
CA ASP A 137 -5.25 -1.78 22.09
C ASP A 137 -5.89 -0.49 22.62
N ASN A 138 -5.50 -0.01 23.80
CA ASN A 138 -6.02 1.25 24.32
C ASN A 138 -5.71 2.43 23.37
N PRO A 139 -6.55 3.48 23.34
CA PRO A 139 -6.43 4.59 22.39
C PRO A 139 -5.06 5.28 22.39
N PHE A 140 -4.41 5.34 23.55
CA PHE A 140 -3.09 5.95 23.68
C PHE A 140 -2.02 5.13 22.95
N VAL A 141 -1.94 3.82 23.20
CA VAL A 141 -0.99 2.93 22.52
C VAL A 141 -1.26 2.82 21.02
N GLU A 142 -2.53 2.88 20.61
CA GLU A 142 -2.88 3.02 19.19
C GLU A 142 -2.33 4.31 18.58
N SER A 143 -2.49 5.43 19.27
CA SER A 143 -1.97 6.73 18.82
C SER A 143 -0.44 6.74 18.70
N GLU A 144 0.29 6.13 19.65
CA GLU A 144 1.76 5.97 19.57
C GLU A 144 2.19 5.26 18.28
N ARG A 145 1.52 4.14 17.92
CA ARG A 145 1.82 3.40 16.69
C ARG A 145 1.58 4.22 15.42
N ARG A 146 0.55 5.06 15.44
CA ARG A 146 0.13 5.87 14.28
C ARG A 146 1.05 7.05 13.99
N GLN A 147 1.71 7.60 15.02
CA GLN A 147 2.69 8.69 14.83
C GLN A 147 3.77 8.34 13.80
N ILE A 148 4.17 7.07 13.74
CA ILE A 148 5.21 6.58 12.81
C ILE A 148 4.77 6.80 11.36
N PHE A 149 3.51 6.48 11.04
CA PHE A 149 2.96 6.61 9.69
C PHE A 149 2.71 8.06 9.31
N PHE A 150 1.90 8.78 10.10
CA PHE A 150 1.51 10.15 9.77
C PHE A 150 2.69 11.12 9.85
N GLY A 151 3.56 10.96 10.85
CA GLY A 151 4.77 11.76 10.97
C GLY A 151 5.70 11.55 9.78
N SER A 152 5.88 10.30 9.33
CA SER A 152 6.71 10.02 8.14
C SER A 152 6.08 10.58 6.85
N ALA A 153 4.76 10.54 6.72
CA ALA A 153 4.05 11.04 5.53
C ALA A 153 4.24 12.55 5.28
N ILE A 154 4.32 13.35 6.35
CA ILE A 154 4.67 14.79 6.28
C ILE A 154 6.18 15.06 6.40
N GLY A 155 7.02 14.04 6.40
CA GLY A 155 8.48 14.19 6.42
C GLY A 155 9.08 14.51 7.79
N LEU A 156 8.39 14.25 8.90
CA LEU A 156 9.01 14.36 10.22
C LEU A 156 10.08 13.27 10.40
N PRO A 157 11.29 13.63 10.87
CA PRO A 157 12.39 12.68 11.00
C PRO A 157 12.30 11.82 12.28
N THR A 158 11.46 12.23 13.24
CA THR A 158 11.34 11.59 14.55
C THR A 158 9.91 11.53 15.04
N PHE A 159 9.59 10.49 15.82
CA PHE A 159 8.35 10.34 16.56
C PHE A 159 8.63 10.17 18.06
N PHE A 160 7.57 10.20 18.87
CA PHE A 160 7.67 10.13 20.32
C PHE A 160 6.81 9.02 20.89
N ILE A 161 7.36 8.33 21.89
CA ILE A 161 6.72 7.24 22.61
C ILE A 161 6.98 7.44 24.10
N LEU A 162 6.11 6.94 24.97
CA LEU A 162 6.36 6.90 26.40
C LEU A 162 7.55 5.99 26.70
N SER A 163 8.44 6.44 27.61
CA SER A 163 9.55 5.61 28.06
C SER A 163 9.09 4.35 28.81
N ASN A 164 7.88 4.38 29.37
CA ASN A 164 7.22 3.28 30.07
C ASN A 164 5.98 2.78 29.30
N THR A 165 5.96 2.87 27.96
CA THR A 165 4.86 2.33 27.15
C THR A 165 4.56 0.86 27.48
N GLU A 166 3.29 0.52 27.52
CA GLU A 166 2.81 -0.86 27.71
C GLU A 166 2.97 -1.71 26.45
N ASN A 167 3.29 -1.09 25.30
CA ASN A 167 3.55 -1.81 24.06
C ASN A 167 4.92 -2.49 24.08
N LEU A 168 4.97 -3.67 24.71
CA LEU A 168 6.18 -4.47 24.86
C LEU A 168 6.78 -4.88 23.51
N PHE A 169 5.95 -5.11 22.50
CA PHE A 169 6.43 -5.42 21.16
C PHE A 169 7.19 -4.25 20.56
N MET A 170 6.62 -3.04 20.61
CA MET A 170 7.29 -1.83 20.14
C MET A 170 8.59 -1.61 20.93
N LYS A 171 8.56 -1.77 22.27
CA LYS A 171 9.73 -1.62 23.14
C LYS A 171 10.91 -2.50 22.70
N ARG A 172 10.66 -3.77 22.37
CA ARG A 172 11.70 -4.69 21.84
C ARG A 172 12.37 -4.17 20.56
N ILE A 173 11.62 -3.50 19.68
CA ILE A 173 12.18 -2.89 18.46
C ILE A 173 12.99 -1.62 18.80
N ILE A 174 12.49 -0.80 19.72
CA ILE A 174 13.15 0.44 20.16
C ILE A 174 14.48 0.15 20.84
N GLU A 175 14.58 -0.92 21.64
CA GLU A 175 15.82 -1.36 22.28
C GLU A 175 16.92 -1.69 21.27
N ARG A 176 16.55 -2.08 20.05
CA ARG A 176 17.46 -2.32 18.93
C ARG A 176 17.70 -1.07 18.06
N THR A 177 16.95 0.00 18.30
CA THR A 177 17.00 1.23 17.51
C THR A 177 18.11 2.14 18.00
N ARG A 178 19.00 2.55 17.09
CA ARG A 178 20.12 3.44 17.43
C ARG A 178 19.66 4.88 17.63
N GLY A 179 20.33 5.61 18.54
CA GLY A 179 20.14 7.05 18.72
C GLY A 179 18.83 7.45 19.41
N VAL A 180 18.14 6.51 20.06
CA VAL A 180 16.99 6.79 20.93
C VAL A 180 17.46 7.57 22.14
N ARG A 181 16.74 8.64 22.48
CA ARG A 181 17.07 9.51 23.62
C ARG A 181 15.82 10.06 24.28
N TYR A 182 15.90 10.45 25.54
CA TYR A 182 14.80 11.17 26.19
C TYR A 182 14.51 12.51 25.49
N SER A 183 13.24 12.83 25.36
CA SER A 183 12.77 14.09 24.81
C SER A 183 12.88 15.20 25.85
N HIS A 184 13.51 16.31 25.46
CA HIS A 184 13.54 17.52 26.27
C HIS A 184 12.22 18.31 26.14
N ARG A 185 11.51 18.15 25.02
CA ARG A 185 10.24 18.85 24.71
C ARG A 185 9.04 18.18 25.37
N TYR A 186 9.07 16.85 25.49
CA TYR A 186 7.99 16.03 26.04
C TYR A 186 8.54 15.17 27.18
N PRO A 187 8.52 15.66 28.42
CA PRO A 187 9.00 14.90 29.59
C PRO A 187 8.33 13.53 29.68
N GLY A 188 9.11 12.48 29.95
CA GLY A 188 8.61 11.09 30.00
C GLY A 188 8.55 10.37 28.65
N TYR A 189 8.91 11.04 27.55
CA TYR A 189 8.94 10.42 26.21
C TYR A 189 10.36 10.13 25.74
N LEU A 190 10.50 9.06 24.97
CA LEU A 190 11.65 8.81 24.12
C LEU A 190 11.42 9.43 22.74
N ARG A 191 12.44 10.11 22.24
CA ARG A 191 12.53 10.57 20.86
C ARG A 191 13.22 9.49 20.02
N VAL A 192 12.51 9.00 19.02
CA VAL A 192 12.98 7.92 18.13
C VAL A 192 13.12 8.46 16.70
N TYR A 193 14.21 8.12 16.01
CA TYR A 193 14.41 8.51 14.61
C TYR A 193 13.77 7.48 13.67
N ASN A 194 12.91 7.96 12.76
CA ASN A 194 12.17 7.11 11.81
C ASN A 194 13.11 6.18 11.03
N ARG A 195 14.19 6.72 10.48
CA ARG A 195 15.18 5.92 9.71
C ARG A 195 15.82 4.82 10.56
N GLN A 196 16.18 5.11 11.81
CA GLN A 196 16.82 4.12 12.68
C GLN A 196 15.82 3.04 13.11
N TYR A 197 14.56 3.43 13.34
CA TYR A 197 13.48 2.51 13.65
C TYR A 197 13.19 1.54 12.48
N LEU A 198 13.15 2.05 11.24
CA LEU A 198 12.99 1.21 10.05
C LEU A 198 14.16 0.23 9.85
N LEU A 199 15.40 0.66 10.11
CA LEU A 199 16.56 -0.24 10.08
C LEU A 199 16.48 -1.32 11.16
N ALA A 200 15.99 -0.99 12.36
CA ALA A 200 15.76 -1.97 13.42
C ALA A 200 14.64 -2.96 13.06
N LEU A 201 13.55 -2.48 12.43
CA LEU A 201 12.50 -3.33 11.89
C LEU A 201 13.00 -4.27 10.79
N MET A 202 13.84 -3.77 9.89
CA MET A 202 14.47 -4.61 8.86
C MET A 202 15.32 -5.71 9.49
N GLY A 203 16.15 -5.38 10.50
CA GLY A 203 16.91 -6.39 11.24
C GLY A 203 16.01 -7.41 11.94
N PHE A 204 14.91 -6.96 12.55
CA PHE A 204 13.91 -7.84 13.15
C PHE A 204 13.28 -8.78 12.12
N LEU A 205 12.89 -8.28 10.95
CA LEU A 205 12.33 -9.09 9.87
C LEU A 205 13.32 -10.15 9.38
N THR A 206 14.56 -9.74 9.10
CA THR A 206 15.61 -10.66 8.65
C THR A 206 15.88 -11.78 9.66
N GLU A 207 15.85 -11.49 10.96
CA GLU A 207 16.07 -12.50 12.00
C GLU A 207 14.84 -13.40 12.22
N GLN A 208 13.65 -12.81 12.38
CA GLN A 208 12.46 -13.53 12.83
C GLN A 208 11.73 -14.25 11.69
N ALA A 209 11.92 -13.80 10.45
CA ALA A 209 11.28 -14.35 9.28
C ALA A 209 12.26 -15.02 8.30
N ALA A 210 13.48 -15.37 8.73
CA ALA A 210 14.51 -15.96 7.85
C ALA A 210 14.01 -17.18 7.04
N ASP A 211 13.33 -18.10 7.73
CA ASP A 211 12.68 -19.28 7.15
C ASP A 211 11.53 -18.92 6.21
N LEU A 212 10.74 -17.90 6.54
CA LEU A 212 9.64 -17.41 5.70
C LEU A 212 10.17 -16.69 4.44
N ILE A 213 11.26 -15.95 4.56
CA ILE A 213 11.93 -15.27 3.44
C ILE A 213 12.39 -16.32 2.43
N GLU A 214 13.04 -17.39 2.89
CA GLU A 214 13.48 -18.51 2.05
C GLU A 214 12.28 -19.25 1.43
N MET A 215 11.30 -19.62 2.25
CA MET A 215 10.11 -20.36 1.80
C MET A 215 9.30 -19.59 0.74
N LEU A 216 9.20 -18.26 0.89
CA LEU A 216 8.47 -17.38 -0.02
C LEU A 216 9.34 -16.81 -1.15
N LYS A 217 10.64 -17.12 -1.17
CA LYS A 217 11.64 -16.62 -2.16
C LYS A 217 11.71 -15.09 -2.21
N LEU A 218 11.78 -14.46 -1.04
CA LEU A 218 11.71 -12.99 -0.88
C LEU A 218 13.06 -12.31 -0.64
N GLU A 219 14.18 -12.99 -0.93
CA GLU A 219 15.52 -12.45 -0.73
C GLU A 219 15.73 -11.15 -1.51
N ASN A 220 15.28 -11.12 -2.78
CA ASN A 220 15.38 -9.93 -3.62
C ASN A 220 14.53 -8.77 -3.09
N THR A 221 13.32 -9.06 -2.58
CA THR A 221 12.46 -8.06 -1.95
C THR A 221 13.11 -7.47 -0.69
N MET A 222 13.76 -8.30 0.13
CA MET A 222 14.48 -7.85 1.32
C MET A 222 15.74 -7.03 0.98
N GLN A 223 16.48 -7.41 -0.06
CA GLN A 223 17.59 -6.62 -0.59
C GLN A 223 17.12 -5.27 -1.14
N ASP A 224 15.99 -5.25 -1.84
CA ASP A 224 15.39 -4.01 -2.34
C ASP A 224 14.96 -3.08 -1.21
N LEU A 225 14.28 -3.61 -0.19
CA LEU A 225 13.94 -2.88 1.03
C LEU A 225 15.19 -2.28 1.70
N ALA A 226 16.27 -3.05 1.83
CA ALA A 226 17.52 -2.57 2.40
C ALA A 226 18.09 -1.38 1.62
N ARG A 227 18.19 -1.49 0.28
CA ARG A 227 18.66 -0.39 -0.57
C ARG A 227 17.82 0.88 -0.41
N ARG A 228 16.50 0.74 -0.30
CA ARG A 228 15.57 1.87 -0.09
C ARG A 228 15.75 2.55 1.27
N LEU A 229 16.09 1.82 2.32
CA LEU A 229 16.34 2.37 3.65
C LEU A 229 17.75 2.98 3.79
N GLU A 230 18.72 2.40 3.11
CA GLU A 230 20.12 2.87 3.10
C GLU A 230 20.30 4.12 2.26
N ARG A 231 19.70 4.17 1.06
CA ARG A 231 19.79 5.28 0.12
C ARG A 231 18.40 5.71 -0.38
N PRO A 232 17.55 6.25 0.51
CA PRO A 232 16.18 6.65 0.15
C PRO A 232 16.14 7.71 -0.95
N GLU A 233 17.12 8.60 -1.00
CA GLU A 233 17.30 9.59 -2.07
C GLU A 233 17.51 8.97 -3.45
N GLU A 234 18.02 7.74 -3.55
CA GLU A 234 18.22 7.05 -4.83
C GLU A 234 17.03 6.13 -5.14
N TYR A 235 16.63 5.27 -4.19
CA TYR A 235 15.75 4.12 -4.46
C TYR A 235 14.32 4.24 -3.91
N SER A 236 14.02 5.20 -3.04
CA SER A 236 12.64 5.32 -2.52
C SER A 236 11.67 5.77 -3.61
N VAL A 237 10.46 5.19 -3.63
CA VAL A 237 9.41 5.54 -4.61
C VAL A 237 9.09 7.03 -4.56
N ALA A 238 8.95 7.58 -3.35
CA ALA A 238 8.69 9.00 -3.15
C ALA A 238 9.73 9.87 -3.87
N GLN A 239 11.02 9.53 -3.78
CA GLN A 239 12.09 10.28 -4.44
C GLN A 239 12.16 10.03 -5.94
N LYS A 240 11.88 8.81 -6.42
CA LYS A 240 11.77 8.55 -7.86
C LYS A 240 10.66 9.40 -8.50
N LEU A 241 9.47 9.40 -7.89
CA LEU A 241 8.34 10.24 -8.32
C LEU A 241 8.68 11.73 -8.24
N THR A 242 9.22 12.19 -7.11
CA THR A 242 9.60 13.60 -6.92
C THR A 242 10.59 14.07 -7.99
N ARG A 243 11.59 13.26 -8.34
CA ARG A 243 12.54 13.59 -9.42
C ARG A 243 11.86 13.63 -10.78
N GLY A 244 10.97 12.68 -11.05
CA GLY A 244 10.20 12.66 -12.30
C GLY A 244 9.38 13.93 -12.49
N ILE A 245 8.67 14.33 -11.43
CA ILE A 245 7.86 15.56 -11.38
C ILE A 245 8.73 16.81 -11.52
N ALA A 246 9.86 16.89 -10.80
CA ALA A 246 10.76 18.03 -10.91
C ALA A 246 11.32 18.18 -12.32
N ARG A 247 11.65 17.07 -12.99
CA ARG A 247 12.07 17.06 -14.41
C ARG A 247 10.96 17.53 -15.34
N GLU A 248 9.72 17.06 -15.13
CA GLU A 248 8.53 17.52 -15.88
C GLU A 248 8.29 19.03 -15.71
N ALA A 249 8.61 19.58 -14.52
CA ALA A 249 8.57 21.02 -14.25
C ALA A 249 9.82 21.79 -14.73
N GLY A 250 10.84 21.12 -15.28
CA GLY A 250 12.09 21.75 -15.71
C GLY A 250 12.98 22.27 -14.56
N VAL A 251 12.80 21.75 -13.34
CA VAL A 251 13.52 22.21 -12.15
C VAL A 251 14.30 21.08 -11.46
N LYS A 252 15.26 21.46 -10.61
CA LYS A 252 16.07 20.51 -9.82
C LYS A 252 15.44 20.13 -8.48
N SER A 253 14.57 20.98 -7.94
CA SER A 253 13.96 20.80 -6.63
C SER A 253 12.48 21.23 -6.66
N PRO A 254 11.56 20.50 -6.00
CA PRO A 254 10.18 20.94 -5.81
C PRO A 254 10.09 22.33 -5.17
N MET A 255 11.05 22.69 -4.31
CA MET A 255 11.09 23.95 -3.55
C MET A 255 11.64 25.14 -4.35
N SER A 256 11.94 24.96 -5.64
CA SER A 256 12.43 26.02 -6.53
C SER A 256 11.38 26.51 -7.53
N VAL A 257 10.12 26.12 -7.37
CA VAL A 257 9.01 26.53 -8.24
C VAL A 257 7.77 26.79 -7.39
N GLU A 258 6.84 27.59 -7.90
CA GLU A 258 5.53 27.81 -7.29
C GLU A 258 4.73 26.50 -7.17
N ALA A 259 3.95 26.38 -6.09
CA ALA A 259 3.19 25.16 -5.78
C ALA A 259 2.21 24.78 -6.91
N GLU A 260 1.54 25.76 -7.52
CA GLU A 260 0.62 25.53 -8.64
C GLU A 260 1.33 24.88 -9.84
N SER A 261 2.49 25.42 -10.23
CA SER A 261 3.30 24.88 -11.31
C SER A 261 3.81 23.47 -11.01
N LEU A 262 4.20 23.20 -9.76
CA LEU A 262 4.60 21.85 -9.33
C LEU A 262 3.42 20.87 -9.37
N ASN A 263 2.23 21.30 -8.95
CA ASN A 263 1.02 20.47 -8.95
C ASN A 263 0.57 20.15 -10.38
N MET A 264 0.61 21.12 -11.29
CA MET A 264 0.34 20.89 -12.72
C MET A 264 1.36 19.93 -13.35
N ALA A 265 2.65 20.05 -12.99
CA ALA A 265 3.67 19.12 -13.44
C ALA A 265 3.47 17.72 -12.86
N SER A 266 3.05 17.61 -11.60
CA SER A 266 2.69 16.34 -10.97
C SER A 266 1.56 15.65 -11.73
N GLU A 267 0.48 16.38 -12.01
CA GLU A 267 -0.65 15.85 -12.77
C GLU A 267 -0.24 15.36 -14.16
N ARG A 268 0.55 16.15 -14.90
CA ARG A 268 1.07 15.74 -16.21
C ARG A 268 1.92 14.49 -16.09
N TYR A 269 2.90 14.48 -15.18
CA TYR A 269 3.81 13.35 -14.98
C TYR A 269 3.05 12.06 -14.68
N TYR A 270 2.03 12.10 -13.81
CA TYR A 270 1.23 10.93 -13.49
C TYR A 270 0.37 10.48 -14.68
N ARG A 271 -0.33 11.40 -15.33
CA ARG A 271 -1.24 11.09 -16.44
C ARG A 271 -0.54 10.63 -17.70
N THR A 272 0.71 11.04 -17.94
CA THR A 272 1.43 10.70 -19.16
C THR A 272 2.50 9.65 -18.88
N VAL A 273 3.51 9.99 -18.07
CA VAL A 273 4.72 9.17 -17.89
C VAL A 273 4.41 7.92 -17.07
N VAL A 274 3.85 8.08 -15.87
CA VAL A 274 3.59 6.94 -14.97
C VAL A 274 2.50 6.04 -15.55
N ARG A 275 1.41 6.63 -16.06
CA ARG A 275 0.35 5.87 -16.75
C ARG A 275 0.90 5.04 -17.91
N LYS A 276 1.67 5.65 -18.82
CA LYS A 276 2.26 4.94 -19.96
C LYS A 276 3.18 3.82 -19.51
N ARG A 277 3.99 4.04 -18.46
CA ARG A 277 4.83 2.99 -17.87
C ARG A 277 4.00 1.83 -17.33
N HIS A 278 2.94 2.09 -16.57
CA HIS A 278 2.05 1.05 -16.06
C HIS A 278 1.38 0.25 -17.19
N ILE A 279 0.97 0.91 -18.29
CA ILE A 279 0.44 0.22 -19.46
C ILE A 279 1.51 -0.70 -20.07
N VAL A 280 2.74 -0.19 -20.25
CA VAL A 280 3.85 -0.99 -20.81
C VAL A 280 4.17 -2.19 -19.93
N GLU A 281 4.24 -2.02 -18.61
CA GLU A 281 4.47 -3.12 -17.67
C GLU A 281 3.33 -4.14 -17.68
N GLY A 282 2.08 -3.67 -17.62
CA GLY A 282 0.90 -4.53 -17.66
C GLY A 282 0.81 -5.37 -18.95
N LEU A 283 1.08 -4.77 -20.11
CA LEU A 283 1.16 -5.50 -21.38
C LEU A 283 2.34 -6.48 -21.40
N GLY A 284 3.44 -6.16 -20.70
CA GLY A 284 4.56 -7.08 -20.49
C GLY A 284 4.14 -8.34 -19.74
N PHE A 285 3.47 -8.19 -18.60
CA PHE A 285 2.96 -9.31 -17.82
C PHE A 285 1.96 -10.15 -18.62
N LEU A 286 0.98 -9.51 -19.26
CA LEU A 286 0.01 -10.21 -20.10
C LEU A 286 0.69 -10.95 -21.26
N SER A 287 1.75 -10.39 -21.85
CA SER A 287 2.50 -11.09 -22.90
C SER A 287 3.17 -12.36 -22.41
N GLU A 288 3.67 -12.39 -21.17
CA GLU A 288 4.27 -13.59 -20.58
C GLU A 288 3.21 -14.67 -20.38
N ASP A 289 2.03 -14.30 -19.89
CA ASP A 289 0.91 -15.21 -19.68
C ASP A 289 0.39 -15.79 -21.01
N LEU A 290 0.18 -14.94 -22.02
CA LEU A 290 -0.29 -15.36 -23.34
C LEU A 290 0.70 -16.30 -24.04
N ARG A 291 2.01 -16.02 -23.96
CA ARG A 291 3.05 -16.92 -24.52
C ARG A 291 3.10 -18.26 -23.79
N SER A 292 2.86 -18.27 -22.48
CA SER A 292 2.78 -19.49 -21.69
C SER A 292 1.56 -20.34 -22.09
N MET A 293 0.44 -19.69 -22.40
CA MET A 293 -0.75 -20.36 -22.95
C MET A 293 -0.52 -20.89 -24.37
N ASP A 294 0.04 -20.09 -25.28
CA ASP A 294 0.32 -20.51 -26.67
C ASP A 294 1.28 -21.71 -26.74
N SER A 295 2.25 -21.79 -25.82
CA SER A 295 3.24 -22.88 -25.75
C SER A 295 2.71 -24.15 -25.08
N GLY A 296 1.48 -24.14 -24.55
CA GLY A 296 0.89 -25.27 -23.83
C GLY A 296 1.54 -25.56 -22.47
N LEU A 297 2.39 -24.65 -21.97
CA LEU A 297 2.99 -24.74 -20.63
C LEU A 297 1.93 -24.60 -19.52
N THR A 298 0.83 -23.94 -19.86
CA THR A 298 -0.32 -23.68 -19.00
C THR A 298 -1.43 -24.68 -19.35
N VAL A 299 -1.91 -25.48 -18.38
CA VAL A 299 -3.04 -26.40 -18.62
C VAL A 299 -4.33 -25.59 -18.77
N ALA A 300 -4.61 -25.14 -19.99
CA ALA A 300 -5.86 -24.53 -20.37
C ALA A 300 -6.81 -25.63 -20.86
N GLY A 301 -8.02 -25.72 -20.30
CA GLY A 301 -9.04 -26.65 -20.76
C GLY A 301 -9.47 -26.36 -22.21
N GLU A 302 -10.17 -27.31 -22.84
CA GLU A 302 -10.67 -27.15 -24.23
C GLU A 302 -11.52 -25.89 -24.42
N ASP A 303 -12.28 -25.48 -23.39
CA ASP A 303 -13.09 -24.26 -23.42
C ASP A 303 -12.25 -22.98 -23.48
N CYS A 304 -11.09 -22.94 -22.80
CA CYS A 304 -10.16 -21.81 -22.90
C CYS A 304 -9.55 -21.71 -24.29
N SER A 305 -9.13 -22.84 -24.87
CA SER A 305 -8.60 -22.87 -26.23
C SER A 305 -9.63 -22.34 -27.24
N ARG A 306 -10.90 -22.75 -27.10
CA ARG A 306 -12.01 -22.24 -27.91
C ARG A 306 -12.25 -20.74 -27.71
N ALA A 307 -12.18 -20.25 -26.47
CA ALA A 307 -12.36 -18.83 -26.15
C ALA A 307 -11.24 -17.96 -26.75
N VAL A 308 -10.00 -18.43 -26.71
CA VAL A 308 -8.86 -17.78 -27.38
C VAL A 308 -9.12 -17.76 -28.89
N SER A 309 -9.39 -18.90 -29.52
CA SER A 309 -9.66 -18.95 -30.96
C SER A 309 -10.87 -18.11 -31.38
N TYR A 310 -11.88 -17.95 -30.52
CA TYR A 310 -12.99 -17.03 -30.78
C TYR A 310 -12.56 -15.57 -30.78
N SER A 311 -11.66 -15.19 -29.87
CA SER A 311 -11.24 -13.80 -29.65
C SER A 311 -10.23 -13.31 -30.68
N ILE A 312 -9.32 -14.17 -31.13
CA ILE A 312 -8.21 -13.81 -32.02
C ILE A 312 -8.12 -14.64 -33.31
N HIS A 313 -9.08 -15.53 -33.57
CA HIS A 313 -9.09 -16.45 -34.72
C HIS A 313 -7.85 -17.36 -34.75
N ASP A 314 -7.16 -17.45 -35.90
CA ASP A 314 -6.00 -18.33 -36.13
C ASP A 314 -4.65 -17.69 -35.74
N LEU A 315 -4.66 -16.47 -35.19
CA LEU A 315 -3.44 -15.84 -34.67
C LEU A 315 -3.12 -16.38 -33.28
N GLY A 316 -1.83 -16.58 -32.97
CA GLY A 316 -1.39 -16.85 -31.60
C GLY A 316 -1.66 -15.64 -30.68
N ALA A 317 -2.00 -15.87 -29.42
CA ALA A 317 -2.38 -14.80 -28.50
C ALA A 317 -1.24 -13.83 -28.22
N GLY A 318 -0.02 -14.35 -28.08
CA GLY A 318 1.19 -13.54 -27.95
C GLY A 318 1.47 -12.73 -29.22
N GLU A 319 1.27 -13.30 -30.40
CA GLU A 319 1.47 -12.60 -31.67
C GLU A 319 0.47 -11.46 -31.87
N PHE A 320 -0.80 -11.70 -31.53
CA PHE A 320 -1.82 -10.65 -31.56
C PHE A 320 -1.43 -9.47 -30.67
N LEU A 321 -1.00 -9.73 -29.43
CA LEU A 321 -0.62 -8.68 -28.49
C LEU A 321 0.56 -7.83 -29.01
N GLU A 322 1.60 -8.47 -29.56
CA GLU A 322 2.74 -7.76 -30.14
C GLU A 322 2.34 -6.81 -31.27
N ARG A 323 1.38 -7.22 -32.13
CA ARG A 323 0.91 -6.38 -33.23
C ARG A 323 0.17 -5.14 -32.78
N VAL A 324 -0.59 -5.23 -31.68
CA VAL A 324 -1.47 -4.14 -31.21
C VAL A 324 -0.85 -3.30 -30.09
N ARG A 325 0.31 -3.74 -29.56
CA ARG A 325 0.97 -3.14 -28.39
C ARG A 325 1.17 -1.63 -28.52
N ASP A 326 1.79 -1.19 -29.60
CA ASP A 326 2.10 0.23 -29.80
C ASP A 326 0.83 1.07 -29.99
N GLU A 327 -0.21 0.51 -30.62
CA GLU A 327 -1.51 1.19 -30.77
C GLU A 327 -2.18 1.41 -29.42
N VAL A 328 -2.09 0.46 -28.50
CA VAL A 328 -2.65 0.59 -27.14
C VAL A 328 -1.85 1.62 -26.33
N ILE A 329 -0.52 1.55 -26.39
CA ILE A 329 0.38 2.47 -25.68
C ILE A 329 0.18 3.92 -26.13
N GLU A 330 -0.05 4.14 -27.42
CA GLU A 330 -0.25 5.47 -28.02
C GLU A 330 -1.72 5.90 -28.06
N GLU A 331 -2.64 5.14 -27.44
CA GLU A 331 -4.09 5.43 -27.38
C GLU A 331 -4.75 5.55 -28.77
N LYS A 332 -4.30 4.73 -29.73
CA LYS A 332 -4.81 4.66 -31.11
C LYS A 332 -5.53 3.35 -31.43
N ALA A 333 -5.53 2.40 -30.49
CA ALA A 333 -6.19 1.12 -30.67
C ALA A 333 -7.69 1.29 -30.93
N SER A 334 -8.20 0.51 -31.89
CA SER A 334 -9.62 0.50 -32.21
C SER A 334 -10.47 -0.10 -31.07
N LEU A 335 -11.77 0.22 -31.04
CA LEU A 335 -12.69 -0.40 -30.07
C LEU A 335 -12.70 -1.93 -30.19
N GLU A 336 -12.57 -2.47 -31.39
CA GLU A 336 -12.51 -3.92 -31.62
C GLU A 336 -11.22 -4.51 -31.05
N THR A 337 -10.08 -3.86 -31.28
CA THR A 337 -8.78 -4.24 -30.71
C THR A 337 -8.85 -4.29 -29.18
N LEU A 338 -9.43 -3.25 -28.56
CA LEU A 338 -9.57 -3.18 -27.11
C LEU A 338 -10.48 -4.27 -26.54
N LYS A 339 -11.59 -4.60 -27.22
CA LYS A 339 -12.47 -5.70 -26.82
C LYS A 339 -11.72 -7.04 -26.80
N ARG A 340 -11.01 -7.36 -27.88
CA ARG A 340 -10.20 -8.58 -27.97
C ARG A 340 -9.12 -8.64 -26.88
N LEU A 341 -8.49 -7.51 -26.57
CA LEU A 341 -7.50 -7.43 -25.48
C LEU A 341 -8.12 -7.67 -24.10
N ILE A 342 -9.31 -7.13 -23.85
CA ILE A 342 -10.08 -7.39 -22.62
C ILE A 342 -10.43 -8.87 -22.52
N ASP A 343 -10.91 -9.48 -23.61
CA ASP A 343 -11.24 -10.90 -23.65
C ASP A 343 -10.02 -11.77 -23.33
N LEU A 344 -8.86 -11.48 -23.95
CA LEU A 344 -7.60 -12.17 -23.64
C LEU A 344 -7.15 -12.01 -22.18
N THR A 345 -7.36 -10.82 -21.61
CA THR A 345 -7.05 -10.56 -20.20
C THR A 345 -7.95 -11.39 -19.29
N LEU A 346 -9.25 -11.46 -19.57
CA LEU A 346 -10.20 -12.27 -18.81
C LEU A 346 -9.89 -13.77 -18.92
N ILE A 347 -9.49 -14.25 -20.10
CA ILE A 347 -9.07 -15.63 -20.31
C ILE A 347 -7.82 -15.94 -19.48
N SER A 348 -6.80 -15.07 -19.51
CA SER A 348 -5.59 -15.22 -18.67
C SER A 348 -5.95 -15.32 -17.18
N ILE A 349 -6.80 -14.43 -16.68
CA ILE A 349 -7.27 -14.46 -15.28
C ILE A 349 -8.02 -15.77 -14.96
N HIS A 350 -8.87 -16.24 -15.87
CA HIS A 350 -9.61 -17.48 -15.68
C HIS A 350 -8.66 -18.68 -15.57
N VAL A 351 -7.66 -18.74 -16.44
CA VAL A 351 -6.67 -19.82 -16.46
C VAL A 351 -5.85 -19.81 -15.16
N ASP A 352 -5.37 -18.66 -14.71
CA ASP A 352 -4.66 -18.53 -13.43
C ASP A 352 -5.53 -18.98 -12.24
N THR A 353 -6.81 -18.62 -12.27
CA THR A 353 -7.78 -19.00 -11.24
C THR A 353 -8.02 -20.51 -11.20
N ALA A 354 -8.14 -21.15 -12.36
CA ALA A 354 -8.29 -22.59 -12.47
C ALA A 354 -7.03 -23.33 -11.97
N GLN A 355 -5.85 -22.83 -12.31
CA GLN A 355 -4.59 -23.40 -11.85
C GLN A 355 -4.40 -23.28 -10.34
N ALA A 356 -4.73 -22.12 -9.76
CA ALA A 356 -4.68 -21.93 -8.31
C ALA A 356 -5.61 -22.91 -7.57
N SER A 357 -6.74 -23.27 -8.20
CA SER A 357 -7.71 -24.22 -7.65
C SER A 357 -7.25 -25.67 -7.73
N ASN A 358 -6.47 -26.02 -8.76
CA ASN A 358 -5.97 -27.39 -9.01
C ASN A 358 -4.66 -27.75 -8.29
N ARG A 359 -4.07 -26.86 -7.47
CA ARG A 359 -2.83 -27.17 -6.73
C ARG A 359 -3.08 -28.23 -5.63
N PRO A 360 -2.27 -29.31 -5.58
CA PRO A 360 -2.43 -30.37 -4.58
C PRO A 360 -2.13 -29.83 -3.18
N GLY A 361 -3.17 -29.81 -2.33
CA GLY A 361 -3.18 -29.18 -1.01
C GLY A 361 -4.57 -28.73 -0.57
N ARG A 362 -5.49 -28.52 -1.53
CA ARG A 362 -6.93 -28.27 -1.27
C ARG A 362 -7.79 -29.54 -1.15
N ALA A 363 -7.29 -30.69 -1.58
CA ALA A 363 -8.08 -31.92 -1.76
C ALA A 363 -8.60 -32.61 -0.47
N ASN A 364 -8.46 -32.00 0.72
CA ASN A 364 -8.95 -32.55 1.98
C ASN A 364 -9.61 -31.52 2.91
N ILE A 365 -9.96 -30.34 2.39
CA ILE A 365 -10.84 -29.41 3.11
C ILE A 365 -12.23 -29.65 2.54
N ASP A 366 -13.13 -30.21 3.37
CA ASP A 366 -14.56 -30.40 3.07
C ASP A 366 -15.10 -29.29 2.15
N GLU A 367 -15.91 -29.68 1.17
CA GLU A 367 -16.64 -28.77 0.27
C GLU A 367 -17.47 -27.69 1.00
N SER A 368 -17.60 -27.79 2.33
CA SER A 368 -18.24 -26.78 3.20
C SER A 368 -17.34 -25.60 3.60
N TYR A 369 -16.02 -25.65 3.42
CA TYR A 369 -15.07 -24.58 3.81
C TYR A 369 -14.19 -24.05 2.66
N SER A 370 -14.48 -24.47 1.42
CA SER A 370 -13.86 -23.86 0.25
C SER A 370 -14.43 -22.47 0.04
N ALA A 371 -13.60 -21.43 0.19
CA ALA A 371 -13.99 -20.09 -0.24
C ALA A 371 -14.40 -20.15 -1.71
N PRO A 372 -15.65 -19.76 -2.08
CA PRO A 372 -16.00 -19.58 -3.47
C PRO A 372 -15.16 -18.41 -3.97
N ILE A 373 -14.12 -18.69 -4.78
CA ILE A 373 -13.65 -17.70 -5.73
C ILE A 373 -14.89 -17.39 -6.57
N CYS A 374 -15.36 -16.14 -6.53
CA CYS A 374 -16.63 -15.68 -7.08
C CYS A 374 -16.95 -16.41 -8.39
N GLY A 375 -17.71 -17.49 -8.26
CA GLY A 375 -18.32 -18.18 -9.38
C GLY A 375 -19.38 -17.26 -9.94
N GLU A 376 -19.49 -17.27 -11.26
CA GLU A 376 -20.49 -16.53 -12.01
C GLU A 376 -21.86 -16.61 -11.33
N GLY A 377 -22.37 -15.45 -10.94
CA GLY A 377 -23.64 -15.30 -10.27
C GLY A 377 -24.25 -13.96 -10.65
N ASN A 378 -24.94 -13.98 -11.78
CA ASN A 378 -26.13 -13.20 -12.14
C ASN A 378 -26.21 -11.74 -11.63
N TRP A 379 -26.08 -10.83 -12.60
CA TRP A 379 -26.62 -9.46 -12.53
C TRP A 379 -28.07 -9.42 -12.08
#